data_AF-A0A497P5V3-F1
#
_entry.id   AF-A0A497P5V3-F1
#
_cell.length_a   1.000
_cell.length_b   1.000
_cell.length_c   1.000
_cell.angle_alpha   90.00
_cell.angle_beta   90.00
_cell.angle_gamma   90.00
#
_symmetry.space_group_name_H-M   'P 1'
#
loop_
_entity.id
_entity.type
_entity.pdbx_description
1 polymer ?
#
loop_
_entity_poly.entity_id
_entity_poly.type
_entity_poly.pdbx_seq_one_letter_code
_entity_poly.pdbx_strand_id
1 'polypeptide(L)'
;MLWADPPVWDALNVASIFDKALKRAIRRVKRANRWHLVSPLCRAFIRAYLIMRPAMVRSIQLMKAVIRALKELREVLSRRMELLKLGTMRAWRACEIASSWGHPRAREWINNEYFILYHGMLAKWLGRLVGRAILDDP
;
A
#
# COMPACT_ATOMS: atom_id res chain seq x y z
N MET A 1 16.96 -50.05 12.75
CA MET A 1 17.50 -48.71 13.04
C MET A 1 17.29 -47.87 11.79
N LEU A 2 16.08 -47.30 11.65
CA LEU A 2 15.67 -46.54 10.46
C LEU A 2 16.05 -45.08 10.69
N TRP A 3 17.05 -44.59 9.95
CA TRP A 3 17.23 -43.15 9.78
C TRP A 3 16.02 -42.65 8.98
N ALA A 4 15.09 -41.99 9.66
CA ALA A 4 14.05 -41.22 9.00
C ALA A 4 14.72 -39.96 8.46
N ASP A 5 14.82 -39.83 7.13
CA ASP A 5 15.18 -38.57 6.49
C ASP A 5 14.25 -37.46 7.00
N PRO A 6 14.77 -36.27 7.34
CA PRO A 6 13.92 -35.19 7.82
C PRO A 6 12.89 -34.81 6.74
N PRO A 7 11.64 -34.46 7.14
CA PRO A 7 10.56 -34.26 6.18
C PRO A 7 10.89 -33.13 5.22
N VAL A 8 10.81 -33.42 3.91
CA VAL A 8 11.12 -32.54 2.77
C VAL A 8 10.14 -31.35 2.63
N TRP A 9 9.23 -31.15 3.59
CA TRP A 9 8.02 -30.35 3.43
C TRP A 9 8.15 -28.82 3.66
N ASP A 10 9.19 -28.28 4.30
CA ASP A 10 9.06 -26.90 4.82
C ASP A 10 9.74 -25.78 4.02
N ALA A 11 10.85 -26.03 3.31
CA ALA A 11 11.64 -24.95 2.73
C ALA A 11 11.22 -24.53 1.31
N LEU A 12 10.84 -25.50 0.46
CA LEU A 12 10.48 -25.25 -0.95
C LEU A 12 9.14 -24.52 -1.08
N ASN A 13 8.19 -24.80 -0.19
CA ASN A 13 6.86 -24.20 -0.22
C ASN A 13 6.89 -22.73 0.21
N VAL A 14 7.61 -22.44 1.31
CA VAL A 14 7.75 -21.09 1.89
C VAL A 14 8.46 -20.13 0.92
N ALA A 15 9.52 -20.57 0.25
CA ALA A 15 10.20 -19.76 -0.76
C ALA A 15 9.28 -19.40 -1.94
N SER A 16 8.48 -20.36 -2.42
CA SER A 16 7.50 -20.11 -3.50
C SER A 16 6.39 -19.13 -3.08
N ILE A 17 5.94 -19.23 -1.82
CA ILE A 17 4.92 -18.33 -1.25
C ILE A 17 5.47 -16.90 -1.21
N PHE A 18 6.69 -16.72 -0.69
CA PHE A 18 7.34 -15.41 -0.64
C PHE A 18 7.54 -14.81 -2.02
N ASP A 19 8.02 -15.59 -2.98
CA ASP A 19 8.22 -15.14 -4.36
C ASP A 19 6.90 -14.69 -5.02
N LYS A 20 5.85 -15.52 -4.92
CA LYS A 20 4.51 -15.18 -5.44
C LYS A 20 3.94 -13.93 -4.78
N ALA A 21 4.04 -13.83 -3.45
CA ALA A 21 3.54 -12.69 -2.69
C ALA A 21 4.28 -11.40 -3.08
N LEU A 22 5.60 -11.45 -3.17
CA LEU A 22 6.44 -10.29 -3.50
C LEU A 22 6.18 -9.83 -4.94
N LYS A 23 6.16 -10.73 -5.92
CA LYS A 23 5.82 -10.41 -7.32
C LYS A 23 4.42 -9.82 -7.44
N ARG A 24 3.44 -10.32 -6.67
CA ARG A 24 2.08 -9.77 -6.66
C ARG A 24 2.06 -8.35 -6.07
N ALA A 25 2.74 -8.12 -4.96
CA ALA A 25 2.82 -6.80 -4.32
C ALA A 25 3.51 -5.77 -5.23
N ILE A 26 4.65 -6.13 -5.84
CA ILE A 26 5.37 -5.28 -6.81
C ILE A 26 4.45 -4.91 -7.98
N ARG A 27 3.76 -5.88 -8.58
CA ARG A 27 2.83 -5.63 -9.69
C ARG A 27 1.71 -4.67 -9.28
N ARG A 28 1.17 -4.78 -8.06
CA ARG A 28 0.14 -3.86 -7.55
C ARG A 28 0.69 -2.44 -7.37
N VAL A 29 1.86 -2.29 -6.76
CA VAL A 29 2.50 -0.97 -6.56
C VAL A 29 2.86 -0.30 -7.89
N LYS A 30 3.39 -1.07 -8.85
CA LYS A 30 3.68 -0.56 -10.21
C LYS A 30 2.42 -0.18 -10.97
N ARG A 31 1.35 -0.99 -10.92
CA ARG A 31 0.05 -0.63 -11.52
C ARG A 31 -0.56 0.63 -10.90
N ALA A 32 -0.36 0.83 -9.59
CA ALA A 32 -0.77 2.06 -8.91
C ALA A 32 0.11 3.28 -9.25
N ASN A 33 1.16 3.11 -10.06
CA ASN A 33 2.19 4.09 -10.42
C ASN A 33 2.93 4.70 -9.21
N ARG A 34 3.08 3.92 -8.12
CA ARG A 34 3.66 4.37 -6.84
C ARG A 34 5.03 3.77 -6.53
N TRP A 35 5.69 3.23 -7.54
CA TRP A 35 7.03 2.64 -7.37
C TRP A 35 8.05 3.66 -6.83
N HIS A 36 7.86 4.95 -7.12
CA HIS A 36 8.70 6.04 -6.62
C HIS A 36 8.58 6.30 -5.11
N LEU A 37 7.48 5.88 -4.48
CA LEU A 37 7.25 6.03 -3.04
C LEU A 37 7.89 4.91 -2.20
N VAL A 38 8.36 3.84 -2.83
CA VAL A 38 9.10 2.77 -2.16
C VAL A 38 10.52 3.26 -1.87
N SER A 39 11.02 3.02 -0.66
CA SER A 39 12.35 3.45 -0.23
C SER A 39 13.43 2.94 -1.20
N PRO A 40 14.50 3.74 -1.43
CA PRO A 40 15.61 3.33 -2.29
C PRO A 40 16.21 1.97 -1.88
N LEU A 41 16.36 1.73 -0.58
CA LEU A 41 16.88 0.47 -0.03
C LEU A 41 15.98 -0.72 -0.36
N CYS A 42 14.68 -0.59 -0.16
CA CYS A 42 13.72 -1.66 -0.48
C CYS A 42 13.68 -1.94 -1.99
N ARG A 43 13.76 -0.90 -2.83
CA ARG A 43 13.88 -1.06 -4.29
C ARG A 43 15.15 -1.80 -4.69
N ALA A 44 16.29 -1.47 -4.09
CA ALA A 44 17.55 -2.15 -4.34
C ALA A 44 17.50 -3.62 -3.92
N PHE A 45 16.97 -3.90 -2.72
CA PHE A 45 16.74 -5.27 -2.24
C PHE A 45 15.85 -6.07 -3.19
N ILE A 46 14.71 -5.52 -3.61
CA ILE A 46 13.79 -6.19 -4.54
C ILE A 46 14.48 -6.49 -5.87
N ARG A 47 15.28 -5.56 -6.41
CA ARG A 47 16.04 -5.79 -7.65
C ARG A 47 17.02 -6.95 -7.47
N ALA A 48 17.82 -6.93 -6.41
CA ALA A 48 18.77 -7.99 -6.11
C ALA A 48 18.06 -9.35 -5.94
N TYR A 49 16.96 -9.38 -5.19
CA TYR A 49 16.15 -10.58 -4.97
C TYR A 49 15.60 -11.18 -6.28
N LEU A 50 15.12 -10.33 -7.20
CA LEU A 50 14.60 -10.77 -8.51
C LEU A 50 15.68 -11.29 -9.46
N ILE A 51 16.90 -10.76 -9.37
CA ILE A 51 18.06 -11.23 -10.15
C ILE A 51 18.53 -12.58 -9.61
N MET A 52 18.71 -12.67 -8.29
CA MET A 52 19.25 -13.87 -7.64
C MET A 52 18.31 -15.07 -7.68
N ARG A 53 16.99 -14.84 -7.78
CA ARG A 53 15.93 -15.88 -7.79
C ARG A 53 16.24 -17.01 -6.80
N PRO A 54 16.36 -16.71 -5.49
CA PRO A 54 16.82 -17.70 -4.53
C PRO A 54 15.91 -18.94 -4.55
N ALA A 55 16.48 -20.08 -4.92
CA ALA A 55 15.76 -21.36 -5.02
C ALA A 55 15.23 -21.82 -3.64
N MET A 56 15.91 -21.43 -2.56
CA MET A 56 15.43 -21.58 -1.18
C MET A 56 15.82 -20.38 -0.33
N VAL A 57 14.86 -19.84 0.41
CA VAL A 57 15.11 -18.81 1.43
C VAL A 57 15.42 -19.53 2.76
N ARG A 58 16.64 -20.04 2.92
CA ARG A 58 17.06 -20.73 4.15
C ARG A 58 17.51 -19.79 5.27
N SER A 59 17.88 -18.55 4.92
CA SER A 59 18.34 -17.56 5.90
C SER A 59 17.17 -16.80 6.54
N ILE A 60 17.11 -16.82 7.87
CA ILE A 60 16.17 -16.02 8.67
C ILE A 60 16.29 -14.53 8.35
N GLN A 61 17.50 -14.04 8.11
CA GLN A 61 17.71 -12.64 7.74
C GLN A 61 17.07 -12.31 6.39
N LEU A 62 17.20 -13.21 5.42
CA LEU A 62 16.56 -13.04 4.11
C LEU A 62 15.03 -13.07 4.23
N MET A 63 14.46 -13.97 5.04
CA MET A 63 13.02 -13.98 5.34
C MET A 63 12.56 -12.65 5.96
N LYS A 64 13.28 -12.15 6.96
CA LYS A 64 12.98 -10.85 7.60
C LYS A 64 13.03 -9.71 6.59
N ALA A 65 14.01 -9.70 5.68
CA ALA A 65 14.13 -8.69 4.64
C ALA A 65 12.94 -8.74 3.65
N VAL A 66 12.53 -9.93 3.20
CA VAL A 66 11.35 -10.11 2.34
C VAL A 66 10.08 -9.64 3.04
N ILE A 67 9.88 -10.03 4.31
CA ILE A 67 8.71 -9.59 5.10
C ILE A 67 8.70 -8.07 5.24
N ARG A 68 9.84 -7.44 5.48
CA ARG A 68 9.95 -5.98 5.59
C ARG A 68 9.59 -5.30 4.26
N ALA A 69 10.10 -5.81 3.14
CA ALA A 69 9.76 -5.32 1.82
C ALA A 69 8.26 -5.46 1.52
N LEU A 70 7.66 -6.60 1.86
CA LEU A 70 6.21 -6.82 1.71
C LEU A 70 5.38 -5.85 2.56
N LYS A 71 5.78 -5.58 3.80
CA LYS A 71 5.13 -4.58 4.67
C LYS A 71 5.18 -3.19 4.04
N GLU A 72 6.35 -2.76 3.59
CA GLU A 72 6.52 -1.44 2.98
C GLU A 72 5.70 -1.30 1.68
N LEU A 73 5.73 -2.31 0.80
CA LEU A 73 4.90 -2.31 -0.41
C LEU A 73 3.40 -2.26 -0.07
N ARG A 74 2.98 -2.93 1.02
CA ARG A 74 1.60 -2.88 1.49
C ARG A 74 1.25 -1.52 2.07
N GLU A 75 2.15 -0.87 2.81
CA GLU A 75 1.96 0.49 3.35
C GLU A 75 1.81 1.53 2.25
N VAL A 76 2.62 1.44 1.19
CA VAL A 76 2.49 2.32 0.02
C VAL A 76 1.10 2.20 -0.60
N LEU A 77 0.53 0.99 -0.61
CA LEU A 77 -0.84 0.75 -1.08
C LEU A 77 -1.91 1.17 -0.06
N SER A 78 -1.71 0.90 1.23
CA SER A 78 -2.68 1.22 2.28
C SER A 78 -2.82 2.72 2.47
N ARG A 79 -1.73 3.49 2.34
CA ARG A 79 -1.77 4.96 2.44
C ARG A 79 -2.68 5.58 1.38
N ARG A 80 -2.75 5.02 0.17
CA ARG A 80 -3.72 5.47 -0.86
C ARG A 80 -5.14 5.15 -0.42
N MET A 81 -5.37 3.91 0.02
CA MET A 81 -6.70 3.45 0.42
C MET A 81 -7.23 4.22 1.64
N GLU A 82 -6.38 4.51 2.62
CA GLU A 82 -6.69 5.36 3.77
C GLU A 82 -7.05 6.77 3.34
N LEU A 83 -6.26 7.39 2.46
CA LEU A 83 -6.56 8.74 1.96
C LEU A 83 -7.84 8.78 1.13
N LEU A 84 -8.12 7.75 0.33
CA LEU A 84 -9.38 7.64 -0.40
C LEU A 84 -10.55 7.56 0.57
N LYS A 85 -10.52 6.63 1.53
CA LYS A 85 -11.57 6.51 2.56
C LYS A 85 -11.80 7.81 3.32
N LEU A 86 -10.72 8.46 3.75
CA LEU A 86 -10.75 9.68 4.53
C LEU A 86 -11.18 10.91 3.70
N GLY A 87 -10.95 10.87 2.39
CA GLY A 87 -11.28 11.91 1.44
C GLY A 87 -12.69 11.82 0.86
N THR A 88 -13.27 10.61 0.73
CA THR A 88 -14.57 10.42 0.06
C THR A 88 -15.67 11.26 0.67
N MET A 89 -15.88 11.17 1.99
CA MET A 89 -16.93 11.91 2.69
C MET A 89 -16.75 13.42 2.56
N ARG A 90 -15.52 13.91 2.70
CA ARG A 90 -15.21 15.34 2.64
C ARG A 90 -15.30 15.90 1.22
N ALA A 91 -14.87 15.13 0.22
CA ALA A 91 -15.05 15.47 -1.18
C ALA A 91 -16.54 15.56 -1.52
N TRP A 92 -17.36 14.62 -1.01
CA TRP A 92 -18.80 14.65 -1.19
C TRP A 92 -19.45 15.90 -0.59
N ARG A 93 -19.07 16.25 0.65
CA ARG A 93 -19.55 17.49 1.31
C ARG A 93 -19.12 18.75 0.55
N ALA A 94 -17.90 18.77 0.01
CA ALA A 94 -17.43 19.87 -0.82
C ALA A 94 -18.23 20.00 -2.13
N CYS A 95 -18.58 18.87 -2.77
CA CYS A 95 -19.46 18.86 -3.95
C CYS A 95 -20.85 19.40 -3.62
N GLU A 96 -21.45 19.02 -2.49
CA GLU A 96 -22.77 19.52 -2.09
C GLU A 96 -22.75 21.03 -1.79
N ILE A 97 -21.71 21.53 -1.13
CA ILE A 97 -21.54 22.98 -0.88
C ILE A 97 -21.38 23.73 -2.20
N ALA A 98 -20.52 23.26 -3.11
CA ALA A 98 -20.35 23.90 -4.40
C ALA A 98 -21.64 23.85 -5.24
N SER A 99 -22.40 22.76 -5.15
CA SER A 99 -23.71 22.63 -5.81
C SER A 99 -24.74 23.59 -5.23
N SER A 100 -24.78 23.80 -3.91
CA SER A 100 -25.70 24.74 -3.28
C SER A 100 -25.36 26.20 -3.62
N TRP A 101 -24.11 26.49 -3.96
CA TRP A 101 -23.68 27.78 -4.53
C TRP A 101 -24.00 27.92 -6.03
N GLY A 102 -24.66 26.93 -6.65
CA GLY A 102 -25.10 26.98 -8.04
C GLY A 102 -24.09 26.46 -9.06
N HIS A 103 -23.03 25.76 -8.64
CA HIS A 103 -22.07 25.21 -9.59
C HIS A 103 -22.65 24.00 -10.36
N PRO A 104 -22.81 24.06 -11.70
CA PRO A 104 -23.65 23.13 -12.46
C PRO A 104 -23.10 21.69 -12.51
N ARG A 105 -21.79 21.50 -12.32
CA ARG A 105 -21.12 20.19 -12.42
C ARG A 105 -20.40 19.77 -11.14
N ALA A 106 -20.73 20.38 -10.00
CA ALA A 106 -20.01 20.12 -8.74
C ALA A 106 -20.12 18.64 -8.33
N ARG A 107 -21.29 18.02 -8.53
CA ARG A 107 -21.50 16.60 -8.22
C ARG A 107 -20.65 15.65 -9.07
N GLU A 108 -20.26 16.05 -10.27
CA GLU A 108 -19.41 15.22 -11.14
C GLU A 108 -17.96 15.13 -10.66
N TRP A 109 -17.51 16.06 -9.80
CA TRP A 109 -16.14 16.07 -9.29
C TRP A 109 -15.81 14.83 -8.47
N ILE A 110 -16.82 14.19 -7.87
CA ILE A 110 -16.64 12.93 -7.12
C ILE A 110 -16.13 11.78 -8.01
N ASN A 111 -16.39 11.85 -9.32
CA ASN A 111 -15.91 10.85 -10.27
C ASN A 111 -14.40 10.94 -10.51
N ASN A 112 -13.76 12.05 -10.09
CA ASN A 112 -12.33 12.22 -10.18
C ASN A 112 -11.64 11.70 -8.91
N GLU A 113 -10.93 10.57 -9.02
CA GLU A 113 -10.20 9.98 -7.89
C GLU A 113 -9.15 10.94 -7.29
N TYR A 114 -8.54 11.81 -8.09
CA TYR A 114 -7.56 12.79 -7.61
C TYR A 114 -8.18 13.86 -6.72
N PHE A 115 -9.44 14.23 -6.99
CA PHE A 115 -10.21 15.14 -6.16
C PHE A 115 -10.45 14.52 -4.76
N ILE A 116 -10.86 13.26 -4.72
CA ILE A 116 -11.01 12.50 -3.47
C ILE A 116 -9.68 12.42 -2.71
N LEU A 117 -8.60 12.09 -3.40
CA LEU A 117 -7.27 12.02 -2.79
C LEU A 117 -6.81 13.36 -2.21
N TYR A 118 -7.06 14.47 -2.90
CA TYR A 118 -6.75 15.81 -2.43
C TYR A 118 -7.46 16.10 -1.10
N HIS A 119 -8.77 15.86 -1.03
CA HIS A 119 -9.54 16.04 0.20
C HIS A 119 -9.08 15.12 1.33
N GLY A 120 -8.64 13.90 1.02
CA GLY A 120 -8.04 12.98 1.98
C GLY A 120 -6.71 13.50 2.54
N MET A 121 -5.85 14.07 1.69
CA MET A 121 -4.58 14.67 2.10
C MET A 121 -4.80 15.91 2.95
N LEU A 122 -5.70 16.80 2.51
CA LEU A 122 -6.06 18.02 3.20
C LEU A 122 -6.55 17.72 4.62
N ALA A 123 -7.44 16.76 4.77
CA ALA A 123 -7.95 16.38 6.08
C ALA A 123 -6.90 15.73 6.98
N LYS A 124 -6.00 14.90 6.43
CA LYS A 124 -4.88 14.35 7.19
C LYS A 124 -3.87 15.44 7.61
N TRP A 125 -3.76 16.52 6.84
CA TRP A 125 -2.93 17.67 7.19
C TRP A 125 -3.62 18.52 8.27
N LEU A 126 -4.89 18.87 8.09
CA LEU A 126 -5.68 19.61 9.07
C LEU A 126 -5.77 18.88 10.41
N GLY A 127 -5.96 17.56 10.43
CA GLY A 127 -5.98 16.78 11.67
C GLY A 127 -4.65 16.75 12.43
N ARG A 128 -3.53 17.05 11.75
CA ARG A 128 -2.23 17.27 12.41
C ARG A 128 -2.08 18.69 12.96
N LEU A 129 -2.69 19.66 12.28
CA LEU A 129 -2.62 21.07 12.65
C LEU A 129 -3.56 21.41 13.83
N VAL A 130 -4.77 20.84 13.82
CA VAL A 130 -5.88 21.22 14.72
C VAL A 130 -6.11 20.20 15.85
N GLY A 131 -5.46 19.01 15.77
CA GLY A 131 -5.71 17.89 16.68
C GLY A 131 -6.90 17.04 16.21
N ARG A 132 -6.82 15.71 16.41
CA ARG A 132 -7.77 14.73 15.83
C ARG A 132 -9.22 14.93 16.28
N ALA A 133 -9.46 15.57 17.42
CA ALA A 133 -10.77 15.66 18.06
C ALA A 133 -11.80 16.53 17.31
N ILE A 134 -11.37 17.46 16.43
CA ILE A 134 -12.28 18.46 15.81
C ILE A 134 -12.80 17.99 14.43
N LEU A 135 -12.21 16.94 13.84
CA LEU A 135 -12.50 16.52 12.46
C LEU A 135 -13.24 15.19 12.31
N ASP A 136 -13.50 14.51 13.43
CA ASP A 136 -14.25 13.25 13.51
C ASP A 136 -15.73 13.46 13.91
N ASP A 137 -16.20 14.71 14.02
CA ASP A 137 -17.62 15.00 14.18
C ASP A 137 -18.40 14.69 12.88
N PRO A 138 -19.57 14.03 12.97
CA PRO A 138 -20.35 13.54 11.84
C PRO A 138 -20.80 14.62 10.84
#